data_AF-A0A351LBS6-F1
#
_entry.id   AF-A0A351LBS6-F1
#
_cell.length_a   1.000
_cell.length_b   1.000
_cell.length_c   1.000
_cell.angle_alpha   90.00
_cell.angle_beta   90.00
_cell.angle_gamma   90.00
#
_symmetry.space_group_name_H-M   'P 1'
#
loop_
_entity.id
_entity.type
_entity.pdbx_description
1 polymer ?
#
loop_
_entity_poly.entity_id
_entity_poly.type
_entity_poly.pdbx_seq_one_letter_code
_entity_poly.pdbx_strand_id
1 'polypeptide(L)'
;MSLAQIQNDPRQLAQKYCEKYEKRKQFTQEQKEQITQEIIQTAGNVNLESTLSTAADNELDSEIVETDEENPKSERDDLFMYKLIKADLMGHAQLLETEKVKQELSRFLQNEWGQALSEQALIAMNKDLESLRSLNRLTQITQRIADVLGTPSTDGSTEVKGKTYYLQVNPARKDLLISQKDGTVVLDIKSGEVQTHQVDAQVISTFEEINSRIDSALSEVKKEYLNL
;
A
#
# COMPACT_ATOMS: atom_id res chain seq x y z
N MET A 1 -1.50 12.19 -19.05
CA MET A 1 -0.84 10.86 -19.09
C MET A 1 -1.41 10.08 -20.26
N SER A 2 -0.58 9.43 -21.06
CA SER A 2 -1.05 8.59 -22.18
C SER A 2 -1.28 7.14 -21.73
N LEU A 3 -2.13 6.40 -22.47
CA LEU A 3 -2.38 4.95 -22.28
C LEU A 3 -1.10 4.16 -22.03
N ALA A 4 -0.11 4.41 -22.88
CA ALA A 4 1.14 3.66 -22.91
C ALA A 4 1.97 3.86 -21.64
N GLN A 5 1.79 4.96 -20.91
CA GLN A 5 2.53 5.23 -19.67
C GLN A 5 1.90 4.54 -18.47
N ILE A 6 0.56 4.50 -18.40
CA ILE A 6 -0.19 3.89 -17.29
C ILE A 6 -0.17 2.36 -17.40
N GLN A 7 -0.15 1.80 -18.62
CA GLN A 7 0.00 0.35 -18.84
C GLN A 7 1.37 -0.20 -18.45
N ASN A 8 2.40 0.65 -18.39
CA ASN A 8 3.77 0.24 -18.08
C ASN A 8 4.10 0.30 -16.59
N ASP A 9 3.22 0.85 -15.75
CA ASP A 9 3.45 0.97 -14.30
C ASP A 9 2.24 0.45 -13.50
N PRO A 10 2.35 -0.73 -12.85
CA PRO A 10 1.26 -1.30 -12.05
C PRO A 10 0.80 -0.39 -10.90
N ARG A 11 1.67 0.50 -10.39
CA ARG A 11 1.29 1.46 -9.33
C ARG A 11 0.39 2.55 -9.89
N GLN A 12 0.68 3.05 -11.07
CA GLN A 12 -0.18 4.02 -11.75
C GLN A 12 -1.53 3.40 -12.10
N LEU A 13 -1.54 2.12 -12.51
CA LEU A 13 -2.79 1.41 -12.79
C LEU A 13 -3.63 1.19 -11.53
N ALA A 14 -3.00 0.75 -10.43
CA ALA A 14 -3.67 0.58 -9.14
C ALA A 14 -4.16 1.92 -8.57
N GLN A 15 -3.38 2.99 -8.71
CA GLN A 15 -3.77 4.34 -8.31
C GLN A 15 -4.98 4.83 -9.14
N LYS A 16 -4.97 4.58 -10.46
CA LYS A 16 -6.12 4.88 -11.34
C LYS A 16 -7.37 4.09 -10.97
N TYR A 17 -7.22 2.83 -10.57
CA TYR A 17 -8.32 2.02 -10.03
C TYR A 17 -8.93 2.69 -8.78
N CYS A 18 -8.10 3.09 -7.81
CA CYS A 18 -8.56 3.78 -6.61
C CYS A 18 -9.22 5.14 -6.90
N GLU A 19 -8.60 5.99 -7.74
CA GLU A 19 -9.15 7.29 -8.14
C GLU A 19 -10.54 7.15 -8.76
N LYS A 20 -10.75 6.11 -9.60
CA LYS A 20 -12.04 5.89 -10.25
C LYS A 20 -13.10 5.43 -9.25
N TYR A 21 -12.74 4.51 -8.36
CA TYR A 21 -13.62 4.05 -7.31
C TYR A 21 -14.10 5.23 -6.43
N GLU A 22 -13.18 6.11 -6.03
CA GLU A 22 -13.48 7.30 -5.23
C GLU A 22 -14.40 8.28 -5.96
N LYS A 23 -14.18 8.51 -7.26
CA LYS A 23 -15.08 9.35 -8.08
C LYS A 23 -16.49 8.77 -8.17
N ARG A 24 -16.63 7.45 -8.30
CA ARG A 24 -17.96 6.80 -8.26
C ARG A 24 -18.63 7.01 -6.90
N LYS A 25 -17.89 6.83 -5.81
CA LYS A 25 -18.40 7.06 -4.44
C LYS A 25 -18.86 8.51 -4.24
N GLN A 26 -18.06 9.49 -4.68
CA GLN A 26 -18.39 10.92 -4.58
C GLN A 26 -19.63 11.27 -5.41
N PHE A 27 -19.73 10.77 -6.64
CA PHE A 27 -20.89 11.01 -7.49
C PHE A 27 -22.19 10.42 -6.90
N THR A 28 -22.13 9.22 -6.33
CA THR A 28 -23.28 8.63 -5.62
C THR A 28 -23.66 9.42 -4.37
N GLN A 29 -22.67 9.94 -3.63
CA GLN A 29 -22.91 10.78 -2.45
C GLN A 29 -23.56 12.12 -2.83
N GLU A 30 -23.07 12.78 -3.87
CA GLU A 30 -23.64 14.03 -4.40
C GLU A 30 -25.08 13.84 -4.89
N GLN A 31 -25.39 12.71 -5.54
CA GLN A 31 -26.76 12.37 -5.92
C GLN A 31 -27.67 12.17 -4.70
N LYS A 32 -27.19 11.44 -3.67
CA LYS A 32 -27.92 11.25 -2.41
C LYS A 32 -28.19 12.58 -1.69
N GLU A 33 -27.21 13.48 -1.67
CA GLU A 33 -27.35 14.81 -1.07
C GLU A 33 -28.34 15.69 -1.84
N GLN A 34 -28.33 15.64 -3.18
CA GLN A 34 -29.31 16.35 -4.02
C GLN A 34 -30.72 15.85 -3.78
N ILE A 35 -30.93 14.53 -3.78
CA ILE A 35 -32.24 13.91 -3.49
C ILE A 35 -32.69 14.26 -2.07
N THR A 36 -31.79 14.25 -1.09
CA THR A 36 -32.11 14.62 0.30
C THR A 36 -32.53 16.08 0.40
N GLN A 37 -31.84 17.01 -0.29
CA GLN A 37 -32.26 18.41 -0.33
C GLN A 37 -33.59 18.61 -1.05
N GLU A 38 -33.85 17.88 -2.12
CA GLU A 38 -35.12 17.93 -2.85
C GLU A 38 -36.28 17.39 -2.01
N ILE A 39 -36.05 16.31 -1.24
CA ILE A 39 -37.01 15.79 -0.25
C ILE A 39 -37.26 16.81 0.87
N ILE A 40 -36.21 17.44 1.43
CA ILE A 40 -36.35 18.46 2.47
C ILE A 40 -37.12 19.69 1.96
N GLN A 41 -36.89 20.11 0.72
CA GLN A 41 -37.62 21.21 0.08
C GLN A 41 -39.08 20.85 -0.20
N THR A 42 -39.38 19.60 -0.54
CA THR A 42 -40.72 19.13 -0.89
C THR A 42 -41.56 18.74 0.34
N ALA A 43 -40.94 18.24 1.41
CA ALA A 43 -41.62 17.65 2.56
C ALA A 43 -41.99 18.63 3.69
N GLY A 44 -41.75 19.94 3.54
CA GLY A 44 -42.32 20.96 4.43
C GLY A 44 -42.16 20.68 5.93
N ASN A 45 -40.92 20.80 6.43
CA ASN A 45 -40.63 20.93 7.86
C ASN A 45 -41.12 19.79 8.78
N VAL A 46 -40.88 18.53 8.40
CA VAL A 46 -40.95 17.41 9.34
C VAL A 46 -39.54 17.14 9.86
N ASN A 47 -39.39 17.15 11.18
CA ASN A 47 -38.16 16.93 11.95
C ASN A 47 -37.52 15.57 11.60
N LEU A 48 -36.70 15.56 10.55
CA LEU A 48 -35.91 14.41 10.10
C LEU A 48 -34.48 14.46 10.65
N GLU A 49 -34.16 15.41 11.53
CA GLU A 49 -32.82 15.60 12.08
C GLU A 49 -32.46 14.47 13.06
N SER A 50 -33.44 13.90 13.78
CA SER A 50 -33.21 12.83 14.76
C SER A 50 -32.96 11.45 14.16
N THR A 51 -33.30 11.22 12.89
CA THR A 51 -33.10 9.91 12.23
C THR A 51 -31.78 9.80 11.47
N LEU A 52 -31.12 10.92 11.16
CA LEU A 52 -29.84 10.94 10.43
C LEU A 52 -28.61 11.06 11.34
N SER A 53 -28.73 11.61 12.56
CA SER A 53 -27.59 11.73 13.49
C SER A 53 -27.08 10.40 14.04
N THR A 54 -27.84 9.30 13.97
CA THR A 54 -27.38 7.99 14.48
C THR A 54 -26.49 7.22 13.49
N ALA A 55 -26.27 7.74 12.28
CA ALA A 55 -25.42 7.10 11.28
C ALA A 55 -24.00 7.70 11.19
N ALA A 56 -23.76 8.87 11.80
CA ALA A 56 -22.46 9.55 11.71
C ALA A 56 -21.40 9.01 12.69
N ASP A 57 -21.81 8.31 13.77
CA ASP A 57 -20.88 7.82 14.81
C ASP A 57 -20.51 6.33 14.66
N ASN A 58 -21.01 5.63 13.64
CA ASN A 58 -20.64 4.24 13.34
C ASN A 58 -19.96 4.13 11.97
N GLU A 59 -18.77 4.73 11.83
CA GLU A 59 -17.94 4.66 10.62
C GLU A 59 -17.24 3.30 10.41
N LEU A 60 -17.58 2.29 11.22
CA LEU A 60 -17.34 0.88 10.92
C LEU A 60 -18.65 0.12 11.09
N ASP A 61 -19.12 -0.50 10.00
CA ASP A 61 -19.91 -1.74 10.00
C ASP A 61 -21.43 -1.68 9.75
N SER A 62 -22.00 -0.61 9.19
CA SER A 62 -23.35 -0.73 8.59
C SER A 62 -23.67 0.34 7.55
N GLU A 63 -23.29 0.11 6.29
CA GLU A 63 -24.00 0.74 5.16
C GLU A 63 -25.07 -0.21 4.64
N ILE A 64 -26.32 0.19 4.89
CA ILE A 64 -27.54 -0.41 4.36
C ILE A 64 -27.46 -0.38 2.84
N VAL A 65 -27.56 -1.57 2.26
CA VAL A 65 -27.53 -1.89 0.85
C VAL A 65 -28.84 -1.44 0.22
N GLU A 66 -28.82 -0.40 -0.62
CA GLU A 66 -29.87 -0.23 -1.63
C GLU A 66 -29.52 -1.16 -2.78
N THR A 67 -30.20 -2.30 -2.81
CA THR A 67 -30.06 -3.36 -3.82
C THR A 67 -30.60 -2.88 -5.15
N ASP A 68 -29.71 -2.64 -6.12
CA ASP A 68 -30.07 -2.77 -7.53
C ASP A 68 -29.94 -4.26 -7.89
N GLU A 69 -31.08 -4.92 -8.13
CA GLU A 69 -31.20 -6.38 -8.16
C GLU A 69 -30.50 -7.07 -9.35
N GLU A 70 -29.93 -6.33 -10.30
CA GLU A 70 -29.34 -6.94 -11.50
C GLU A 70 -27.84 -7.31 -11.38
N ASN A 71 -27.09 -6.82 -10.39
CA ASN A 71 -25.70 -7.28 -10.20
C ASN A 71 -25.09 -7.11 -8.78
N PRO A 72 -25.68 -7.71 -7.72
CA PRO A 72 -25.22 -7.57 -6.34
C PRO A 72 -23.82 -8.14 -6.05
N LYS A 73 -23.16 -8.79 -7.04
CA LYS A 73 -21.82 -9.37 -6.90
C LYS A 73 -20.68 -8.40 -7.25
N SER A 74 -20.89 -7.38 -8.09
CA SER A 74 -19.76 -6.54 -8.54
C SER A 74 -19.37 -5.43 -7.55
N GLU A 75 -20.32 -4.83 -6.83
CA GLU A 75 -20.01 -3.65 -6.00
C GLU A 75 -19.40 -3.97 -4.64
N ARG A 76 -19.80 -5.09 -4.02
CA ARG A 76 -19.14 -5.61 -2.81
C ARG A 76 -17.73 -6.10 -3.10
N ASP A 77 -17.54 -6.79 -4.22
CA ASP A 77 -16.23 -7.25 -4.67
C ASP A 77 -15.32 -6.05 -5.03
N ASP A 78 -15.86 -5.04 -5.72
CA ASP A 78 -15.15 -3.79 -6.01
C ASP A 78 -14.76 -3.01 -4.74
N LEU A 79 -15.64 -2.89 -3.74
CA LEU A 79 -15.32 -2.23 -2.46
C LEU A 79 -14.21 -2.96 -1.70
N PHE A 80 -14.28 -4.30 -1.67
CA PHE A 80 -13.24 -5.12 -1.05
C PHE A 80 -11.90 -4.94 -1.77
N MET A 81 -11.89 -5.02 -3.10
CA MET A 81 -10.69 -4.87 -3.91
C MET A 81 -10.11 -3.45 -3.83
N TYR A 82 -10.96 -2.42 -3.80
CA TYR A 82 -10.55 -1.04 -3.54
C TYR A 82 -9.88 -0.89 -2.16
N LYS A 83 -10.51 -1.39 -1.09
CA LYS A 83 -9.94 -1.33 0.26
C LYS A 83 -8.59 -2.06 0.31
N LEU A 84 -8.50 -3.22 -0.33
CA LEU A 84 -7.30 -4.04 -0.40
C LEU A 84 -6.17 -3.32 -1.15
N ILE A 85 -6.43 -2.87 -2.37
CA ILE A 85 -5.45 -2.19 -3.24
C ILE A 85 -5.02 -0.85 -2.62
N LYS A 86 -5.96 -0.07 -2.06
CA LYS A 86 -5.66 1.22 -1.44
C LYS A 86 -4.83 1.07 -0.17
N ALA A 87 -5.18 0.13 0.71
CA ALA A 87 -4.39 -0.15 1.91
C ALA A 87 -2.98 -0.64 1.54
N ASP A 88 -2.87 -1.47 0.51
CA ASP A 88 -1.60 -2.00 0.02
C ASP A 88 -0.71 -0.90 -0.60
N LEU A 89 -1.30 0.00 -1.39
CA LEU A 89 -0.63 1.20 -1.92
C LEU A 89 -0.16 2.16 -0.81
N MET A 90 -0.91 2.27 0.29
CA MET A 90 -0.57 3.10 1.45
C MET A 90 0.45 2.42 2.40
N GLY A 91 0.70 1.13 2.20
CA GLY A 91 1.55 0.30 3.05
C GLY A 91 2.72 -0.30 2.28
N HIS A 92 2.77 -1.63 2.22
CA HIS A 92 3.92 -2.38 1.75
C HIS A 92 3.80 -2.95 0.33
N ALA A 93 2.70 -2.69 -0.39
CA ALA A 93 2.48 -3.14 -1.77
C ALA A 93 2.65 -4.67 -2.00
N GLN A 94 2.31 -5.50 -1.00
CA GLN A 94 2.46 -6.96 -1.03
C GLN A 94 1.28 -7.70 -1.69
N LEU A 95 0.11 -7.08 -1.73
CA LEU A 95 -1.15 -7.70 -2.17
C LEU A 95 -1.43 -7.48 -3.66
N LEU A 96 -0.83 -6.45 -4.28
CA LEU A 96 -0.78 -6.23 -5.73
C LEU A 96 -0.32 -7.47 -6.53
N GLU A 97 0.36 -8.38 -5.84
CA GLU A 97 0.98 -9.58 -6.38
C GLU A 97 0.07 -10.79 -6.46
N THR A 98 -1.02 -10.77 -5.69
CA THR A 98 -1.94 -11.91 -5.64
C THR A 98 -2.61 -12.06 -6.99
N GLU A 99 -2.77 -13.30 -7.43
CA GLU A 99 -3.41 -13.61 -8.71
C GLU A 99 -4.80 -12.95 -8.81
N LYS A 100 -5.50 -12.84 -7.68
CA LYS A 100 -6.77 -12.14 -7.57
C LYS A 100 -6.66 -10.64 -7.88
N VAL A 101 -5.66 -9.92 -7.34
CA VAL A 101 -5.48 -8.48 -7.62
C VAL A 101 -4.98 -8.26 -9.05
N LYS A 102 -4.10 -9.13 -9.57
CA LYS A 102 -3.66 -9.07 -10.97
C LYS A 102 -4.82 -9.26 -11.95
N GLN A 103 -5.69 -10.24 -11.69
CA GLN A 103 -6.88 -10.48 -12.50
C GLN A 103 -7.84 -9.29 -12.45
N GLU A 104 -8.03 -8.68 -11.28
CA GLU A 104 -8.92 -7.53 -11.13
C GLU A 104 -8.37 -6.28 -11.84
N LEU A 105 -7.07 -5.98 -11.72
CA LEU A 105 -6.45 -4.88 -12.45
C LEU A 105 -6.44 -5.11 -13.96
N SER A 106 -6.27 -6.36 -14.39
CA SER A 106 -6.37 -6.75 -15.81
C SER A 106 -7.80 -6.59 -16.33
N ARG A 107 -8.79 -7.01 -15.54
CA ARG A 107 -10.22 -6.84 -15.83
C ARG A 107 -10.60 -5.37 -15.88
N PHE A 108 -10.12 -4.56 -14.95
CA PHE A 108 -10.29 -3.11 -14.95
C PHE A 108 -9.72 -2.49 -16.23
N LEU A 109 -8.50 -2.86 -16.63
CA LEU A 109 -7.90 -2.37 -17.87
C LEU A 109 -8.72 -2.79 -19.12
N GLN A 110 -9.20 -4.03 -19.14
CA GLN A 110 -10.01 -4.56 -20.23
C GLN A 110 -11.37 -3.84 -20.34
N ASN A 111 -12.04 -3.63 -19.21
CA ASN A 111 -13.35 -2.95 -19.15
C ASN A 111 -13.26 -1.47 -19.49
N GLU A 112 -12.18 -0.81 -19.09
CA GLU A 112 -12.02 0.64 -19.26
C GLU A 112 -11.45 1.03 -20.63
N TRP A 113 -10.66 0.16 -21.26
CA TRP A 113 -9.84 0.55 -22.43
C TRP A 113 -9.93 -0.44 -23.61
N GLY A 114 -10.68 -1.54 -23.49
CA GLY A 114 -11.00 -2.43 -24.62
C GLY A 114 -9.83 -3.25 -25.19
N GLN A 115 -8.66 -3.27 -24.55
CA GLN A 115 -7.50 -4.06 -24.99
C GLN A 115 -6.93 -4.94 -23.86
N ALA A 116 -6.51 -6.16 -24.23
CA ALA A 116 -5.71 -7.03 -23.36
C ALA A 116 -4.29 -6.47 -23.19
N LEU A 117 -3.64 -6.68 -22.03
CA LEU A 117 -2.22 -6.32 -21.86
C LEU A 117 -1.37 -7.01 -22.94
N SER A 118 -0.44 -6.26 -23.54
CA SER A 118 0.59 -6.86 -24.40
C SER A 118 1.54 -7.73 -23.56
N GLU A 119 2.18 -8.70 -24.20
CA GLU A 119 3.19 -9.56 -23.55
C GLU A 119 4.33 -8.73 -22.94
N GLN A 120 4.81 -7.69 -23.65
CA GLN A 120 5.78 -6.74 -23.10
C GLN A 120 5.28 -5.99 -21.87
N ALA A 121 4.01 -5.58 -21.84
CA ALA A 121 3.43 -4.91 -20.67
C ALA A 121 3.34 -5.86 -19.46
N LEU A 122 2.99 -7.14 -19.69
CA LEU A 122 3.01 -8.16 -18.63
C LEU A 122 4.43 -8.43 -18.09
N ILE A 123 5.43 -8.49 -18.97
CA ILE A 123 6.83 -8.67 -18.57
C ILE A 123 7.31 -7.47 -17.76
N ALA A 124 7.04 -6.25 -18.21
CA ALA A 124 7.40 -5.02 -17.48
C ALA A 124 6.70 -4.97 -16.12
N MET A 125 5.40 -5.27 -16.06
CA MET A 125 4.62 -5.31 -14.83
C MET A 125 5.18 -6.33 -13.83
N ASN A 126 5.52 -7.54 -14.27
CA ASN A 126 6.10 -8.56 -13.40
C ASN A 126 7.49 -8.15 -12.88
N LYS A 127 8.31 -7.50 -13.71
CA LYS A 127 9.62 -6.99 -13.29
C LYS A 127 9.50 -5.86 -12.25
N ASP A 128 8.55 -4.95 -12.44
CA ASP A 128 8.29 -3.87 -11.50
C ASP A 128 7.76 -4.40 -10.17
N LEU A 129 6.91 -5.42 -10.24
CA LEU A 129 6.43 -6.15 -9.07
C LEU A 129 7.57 -6.81 -8.28
N GLU A 130 8.50 -7.49 -8.97
CA GLU A 130 9.70 -8.05 -8.34
C GLU A 130 10.61 -6.98 -7.72
N SER A 131 10.72 -5.82 -8.36
CA SER A 131 11.49 -4.69 -7.84
C SER A 131 10.84 -4.13 -6.57
N LEU A 132 9.51 -4.01 -6.56
CA LEU A 132 8.72 -3.61 -5.38
C LEU A 132 8.86 -4.60 -4.22
N ARG A 133 8.75 -5.90 -4.47
CA ARG A 133 9.01 -6.97 -3.48
C ARG A 133 10.34 -6.78 -2.81
N SER A 134 11.38 -6.63 -3.63
CA SER A 134 12.75 -6.53 -3.18
C SER A 134 12.95 -5.28 -2.33
N LEU A 135 12.41 -4.13 -2.75
CA LEU A 135 12.48 -2.87 -2.02
C LEU A 135 11.73 -2.97 -0.68
N ASN A 136 10.52 -3.52 -0.70
CA ASN A 136 9.70 -3.68 0.49
C ASN A 136 10.38 -4.59 1.52
N ARG A 137 10.84 -5.75 1.05
CA ARG A 137 11.54 -6.73 1.87
C ARG A 137 12.81 -6.13 2.47
N LEU A 138 13.60 -5.41 1.68
CA LEU A 138 14.79 -4.72 2.15
C LEU A 138 14.47 -3.68 3.22
N THR A 139 13.39 -2.92 3.04
CA THR A 139 12.92 -1.90 4.01
C THR A 139 12.56 -2.55 5.34
N GLN A 140 11.79 -3.65 5.32
CA GLN A 140 11.40 -4.38 6.53
C GLN A 140 12.61 -4.96 7.27
N ILE A 141 13.53 -5.59 6.54
CA ILE A 141 14.76 -6.12 7.13
C ILE A 141 15.59 -4.97 7.74
N THR A 142 15.72 -3.85 7.03
CA THR A 142 16.50 -2.70 7.49
C THR A 142 15.93 -2.11 8.79
N GLN A 143 14.61 -1.94 8.87
CA GLN A 143 13.92 -1.49 10.09
C GLN A 143 14.19 -2.46 11.24
N ARG A 144 14.03 -3.76 11.00
CA ARG A 144 14.31 -4.79 12.00
C ARG A 144 15.77 -4.77 12.48
N ILE A 145 16.73 -4.61 11.55
CA ILE A 145 18.14 -4.49 11.91
C ILE A 145 18.36 -3.26 12.79
N ALA A 146 17.75 -2.13 12.47
CA ALA A 146 17.82 -0.92 13.28
C ALA A 146 17.20 -1.14 14.67
N ASP A 147 16.05 -1.80 14.77
CA ASP A 147 15.39 -2.07 16.05
C ASP A 147 16.21 -2.98 16.96
N VAL A 148 16.91 -3.98 16.39
CA VAL A 148 17.64 -4.99 17.17
C VAL A 148 19.08 -4.57 17.46
N LEU A 149 19.76 -3.95 16.50
CA LEU A 149 21.21 -3.69 16.55
C LEU A 149 21.56 -2.20 16.52
N GLY A 150 20.58 -1.33 16.33
CA GLY A 150 20.81 0.10 16.15
C GLY A 150 21.01 0.86 17.44
N THR A 151 21.58 2.04 17.28
CA THR A 151 21.79 3.03 18.35
C THR A 151 20.90 4.24 18.09
N PRO A 152 20.07 4.67 19.05
CA PRO A 152 19.25 5.86 18.87
C PRO A 152 20.12 7.11 18.75
N SER A 153 19.69 8.03 17.90
CA SER A 153 20.30 9.33 17.66
C SER A 153 19.43 10.45 18.22
N THR A 154 20.01 11.65 18.35
CA THR A 154 19.34 12.81 18.97
C THR A 154 18.17 13.36 18.16
N ASP A 155 18.12 13.06 16.85
CA ASP A 155 17.06 13.51 15.95
C ASP A 155 15.87 12.52 15.86
N GLY A 156 15.84 11.50 16.73
CA GLY A 156 14.83 10.46 16.73
C GLY A 156 15.03 9.37 15.67
N SER A 157 16.16 9.39 14.95
CA SER A 157 16.55 8.27 14.10
C SER A 157 17.31 7.19 14.88
N THR A 158 17.39 6.00 14.32
CA THR A 158 18.22 4.89 14.78
C THR A 158 19.28 4.60 13.73
N GLU A 159 20.54 4.55 14.14
CA GLU A 159 21.69 4.33 13.26
C GLU A 159 22.29 2.94 13.47
N VAL A 160 22.75 2.31 12.39
CA VAL A 160 23.52 1.06 12.43
C VAL A 160 24.80 1.25 11.63
N LYS A 161 25.94 1.18 12.32
CA LYS A 161 27.28 1.31 11.71
C LYS A 161 27.86 -0.07 11.41
N GLY A 162 27.47 -0.64 10.28
CA GLY A 162 27.93 -1.95 9.83
C GLY A 162 29.34 -1.95 9.21
N LYS A 163 29.83 -3.15 8.88
CA LYS A 163 31.14 -3.32 8.21
C LYS A 163 31.14 -2.89 6.74
N THR A 164 30.00 -3.02 6.07
CA THR A 164 29.84 -2.71 4.65
C THR A 164 28.83 -1.58 4.45
N TYR A 165 27.73 -1.65 5.19
CA TYR A 165 26.62 -0.70 5.10
C TYR A 165 26.48 0.14 6.36
N TYR A 166 26.07 1.38 6.15
CA TYR A 166 25.52 2.27 7.16
C TYR A 166 24.02 2.38 6.95
N LEU A 167 23.25 2.25 8.04
CA LEU A 167 21.79 2.36 8.04
C LEU A 167 21.37 3.52 8.93
N GLN A 168 20.37 4.26 8.50
CA GLN A 168 19.66 5.23 9.34
C GLN A 168 18.17 5.10 9.09
N VAL A 169 17.39 4.96 10.16
CA VAL A 169 15.93 4.78 10.09
C VAL A 169 15.27 5.80 11.02
N ASN A 170 14.33 6.59 10.51
CA ASN A 170 13.48 7.44 11.33
C ASN A 170 12.01 7.05 11.08
N PRO A 171 11.41 6.21 11.95
CA PRO A 171 10.04 5.74 11.75
C PRO A 171 9.00 6.87 11.77
N ALA A 172 9.20 7.89 12.62
CA ALA A 172 8.26 9.00 12.76
C ALA A 172 8.18 9.86 11.50
N ARG A 173 9.33 10.08 10.84
CA ARG A 173 9.40 10.79 9.55
C ARG A 173 9.21 9.88 8.34
N LYS A 174 9.13 8.56 8.55
CA LYS A 174 9.17 7.55 7.47
C LYS A 174 10.41 7.70 6.58
N ASP A 175 11.54 8.03 7.20
CA ASP A 175 12.83 8.13 6.50
C ASP A 175 13.63 6.84 6.67
N LEU A 176 14.33 6.43 5.61
CA LEU A 176 15.25 5.30 5.63
C LEU A 176 16.41 5.56 4.65
N LEU A 177 17.63 5.41 5.15
CA LEU A 177 18.85 5.49 4.36
C LEU A 177 19.65 4.19 4.51
N ILE A 178 20.05 3.64 3.37
CA ILE A 178 21.07 2.60 3.26
C ILE A 178 22.18 3.17 2.39
N SER A 179 23.38 3.25 2.94
CA SER A 179 24.58 3.62 2.19
C SER A 179 25.70 2.62 2.43
N GLN A 180 26.60 2.51 1.46
CA GLN A 180 27.87 1.83 1.64
C GLN A 180 28.85 2.74 2.39
N LYS A 181 29.91 2.16 2.95
CA LYS A 181 30.95 2.90 3.69
C LYS A 181 31.66 3.99 2.89
N ASP A 182 31.71 3.87 1.57
CA ASP A 182 32.28 4.88 0.68
C ASP A 182 31.33 6.07 0.42
N GLY A 183 30.12 6.04 0.98
CA GLY A 183 29.08 7.05 0.81
C GLY A 183 28.11 6.76 -0.32
N THR A 184 28.29 5.67 -1.09
CA THR A 184 27.36 5.30 -2.16
C THR A 184 25.98 4.98 -1.58
N VAL A 185 24.96 5.72 -2.00
CA VAL A 185 23.58 5.54 -1.52
C VAL A 185 22.91 4.41 -2.30
N VAL A 186 22.47 3.38 -1.57
CA VAL A 186 21.79 2.19 -2.11
C VAL A 186 20.28 2.39 -2.11
N LEU A 187 19.73 2.93 -1.03
CA LEU A 187 18.31 3.23 -0.87
C LEU A 187 18.16 4.50 -0.03
N ASP A 188 17.41 5.48 -0.52
CA ASP A 188 17.03 6.68 0.23
C ASP A 188 15.51 6.83 0.13
N ILE A 189 14.83 6.83 1.26
CA ILE A 189 13.39 7.08 1.41
C ILE A 189 13.26 8.28 2.32
N LYS A 190 12.52 9.30 1.89
CA LYS A 190 12.22 10.50 2.69
C LYS A 190 10.73 10.73 2.72
N SER A 191 10.18 10.92 3.91
CA SER A 191 8.73 11.14 4.07
C SER A 191 7.87 10.04 3.44
N GLY A 192 8.38 8.80 3.38
CA GLY A 192 7.73 7.65 2.74
C GLY A 192 7.90 7.55 1.23
N GLU A 193 8.61 8.48 0.58
CA GLU A 193 8.84 8.49 -0.86
C GLU A 193 10.28 8.09 -1.21
N VAL A 194 10.41 7.16 -2.17
CA VAL A 194 11.72 6.67 -2.65
C VAL A 194 12.42 7.78 -3.46
N GLN A 195 13.59 8.20 -2.99
CA GLN A 195 14.45 9.20 -3.63
C GLN A 195 15.56 8.55 -4.46
N THR A 196 16.12 7.44 -3.97
CA THR A 196 17.17 6.67 -4.66
C THR A 196 16.91 5.19 -4.49
N HIS A 197 17.07 4.43 -5.57
CA HIS A 197 16.90 2.98 -5.58
C HIS A 197 17.96 2.32 -6.47
N GLN A 198 19.05 1.87 -5.85
CA GLN A 198 20.13 1.09 -6.46
C GLN A 198 20.21 -0.28 -5.79
N VAL A 199 19.06 -0.92 -5.61
CA VAL A 199 18.96 -2.22 -4.94
C VAL A 199 19.13 -3.32 -5.98
N ASP A 200 20.18 -4.11 -5.84
CA ASP A 200 20.42 -5.29 -6.66
C ASP A 200 20.28 -6.59 -5.84
N ALA A 201 20.37 -7.72 -6.53
CA ALA A 201 20.28 -9.04 -5.91
C ALA A 201 21.34 -9.29 -4.84
N GLN A 202 22.53 -8.69 -4.95
CA GLN A 202 23.61 -8.85 -3.97
C GLN A 202 23.27 -8.11 -2.66
N VAL A 203 22.73 -6.89 -2.77
CA VAL A 203 22.22 -6.13 -1.61
C VAL A 203 21.14 -6.93 -0.89
N ILE A 204 20.13 -7.41 -1.62
CA ILE A 204 19.03 -8.20 -1.04
C ILE A 204 19.55 -9.45 -0.32
N SER A 205 20.39 -10.24 -0.99
CA SER A 205 20.97 -11.46 -0.42
C SER A 205 21.74 -11.17 0.87
N THR A 206 22.53 -10.10 0.89
CA THR A 206 23.30 -9.71 2.08
C THR A 206 22.39 -9.38 3.27
N PHE A 207 21.31 -8.64 3.04
CA PHE A 207 20.39 -8.27 4.11
C PHE A 207 19.57 -9.46 4.60
N GLU A 208 19.17 -10.38 3.73
CA GLU A 208 18.53 -11.65 4.13
C GLU A 208 19.46 -12.51 5.00
N GLU A 209 20.74 -12.57 4.67
CA GLU A 209 21.73 -13.29 5.49
C GLU A 209 21.84 -12.67 6.89
N ILE A 210 21.93 -11.34 6.97
CA ILE A 210 21.95 -10.62 8.26
C ILE A 210 20.67 -10.91 9.06
N ASN A 211 19.51 -10.85 8.41
CA ASN A 211 18.22 -11.10 9.01
C ASN A 211 18.14 -12.52 9.62
N SER A 212 18.59 -13.53 8.87
CA SER A 212 18.64 -14.93 9.32
C SER A 212 19.60 -15.14 10.50
N ARG A 213 20.74 -14.44 10.51
CA ARG A 213 21.69 -14.48 11.63
C ARG A 213 21.10 -13.85 12.90
N ILE A 214 20.34 -12.76 12.77
CA ILE A 214 19.59 -12.16 13.89
C ILE A 214 18.57 -13.16 14.44
N ASP A 215 17.80 -13.82 13.57
CA ASP A 215 16.83 -14.86 13.99
C ASP A 215 17.50 -15.99 14.78
N SER A 216 18.64 -16.47 14.28
CA SER A 216 19.40 -17.54 14.93
C SER A 216 19.89 -17.12 16.32
N ALA A 217 20.50 -15.95 16.44
CA ALA A 217 20.98 -15.43 17.72
C ALA A 217 19.84 -15.18 18.73
N LEU A 218 18.72 -14.59 18.29
CA LEU A 218 17.57 -14.37 19.16
C LEU A 218 16.92 -15.68 19.61
N SER A 219 16.92 -16.70 18.75
CA SER A 219 16.42 -18.04 19.09
C SER A 219 17.26 -18.72 20.18
N GLU A 220 18.58 -18.56 20.13
CA GLU A 220 19.50 -19.06 21.18
C GLU A 220 19.22 -18.38 22.52
N VAL A 221 19.15 -17.04 22.53
CA VAL A 221 18.82 -16.26 23.74
C VAL A 221 17.45 -16.65 24.29
N LYS A 222 16.44 -16.85 23.42
CA LYS A 222 15.12 -17.32 23.84
C LYS A 222 15.19 -18.67 24.54
N LYS A 223 15.92 -19.65 24.00
CA LYS A 223 16.06 -20.97 24.63
C LYS A 223 16.75 -20.92 25.99
N GLU A 224 17.69 -19.98 26.16
CA GLU A 224 18.47 -19.87 27.39
C GLU A 224 17.70 -19.17 28.52
N TYR A 225 16.89 -18.15 28.19
CA TYR A 225 16.29 -17.26 29.20
C TYR A 225 14.76 -17.26 29.24
N LEU A 226 14.08 -17.87 28.26
CA LEU A 226 12.63 -17.91 28.19
C LEU A 226 12.15 -19.36 28.15
N ASN A 227 11.33 -19.74 29.12
CA ASN A 227 10.61 -21.02 29.07
C ASN A 227 9.50 -20.90 28.01
N LEU A 228 9.70 -21.54 26.86
CA LEU A 228 8.68 -21.73 25.82
C LEU A 228 8.24 -23.21 25.80
#